data_AF-X0URE5-F1
#
_entry.id   AF-X0URE5-F1
#
_cell.length_a   1.000
_cell.length_b   1.000
_cell.length_c   1.000
_cell.angle_alpha   90.00
_cell.angle_beta   90.00
_cell.angle_gamma   90.00
#
_symmetry.space_group_name_H-M   'P 1'
#
loop_
_entity.id
_entity.type
_entity.pdbx_description
1 polymer ?
#
loop_
_entity_poly.entity_id
_entity_poly.type
_entity_poly.pdbx_seq_one_letter_code
_entity_poly.pdbx_strand_id
1 'polypeptide(L)'
;VLNQLDYERSGMERLMGNYPLFDSIIQFAKDNKLSQQPVIRNKLAQLQIEFEVGRLLIYRVAFLMEEGRAPNWESAMSKAYSTEFEKRLAGVAMEVLGPYGQLTSSSKLVPLRGMALHSYLASKGYSLQAGTTEILKNILAVRGLGLPSS
;
A
#
# COMPACT_ATOMS: atom_id res chain seq x y z
N VAL A 1 -2.78 26.85 10.29
CA VAL A 1 -4.07 26.28 9.81
C VAL A 1 -3.78 24.88 9.33
N LEU A 2 -4.24 23.87 10.06
CA LEU A 2 -4.14 22.46 9.67
C LEU A 2 -5.14 22.22 8.52
N ASN A 3 -4.67 21.78 7.36
CA ASN A 3 -5.56 21.46 6.24
C ASN A 3 -6.13 20.05 6.42
N GLN A 4 -7.46 19.91 6.31
CA GLN A 4 -8.19 18.64 6.45
C GLN A 4 -7.62 17.50 5.58
N LEU A 5 -7.08 17.86 4.41
CA LEU A 5 -6.50 16.92 3.47
C LEU A 5 -5.20 16.27 3.98
N ASP A 6 -4.45 16.94 4.85
CA ASP A 6 -3.22 16.37 5.44
C ASP A 6 -3.55 15.32 6.51
N TYR A 7 -4.70 15.45 7.19
CA TYR A 7 -5.26 14.45 8.09
C TYR A 7 -5.72 13.20 7.31
N GLU A 8 -6.50 13.37 6.25
CA GLU A 8 -6.99 12.26 5.40
C GLU A 8 -5.88 11.45 4.68
N ARG A 9 -4.65 11.99 4.63
CA ARG A 9 -3.47 11.34 4.02
C ARG A 9 -2.54 10.69 5.04
N SER A 10 -2.72 11.01 6.32
CA SER A 10 -1.81 10.60 7.40
C SER A 10 -2.19 9.26 8.03
N GLY A 11 -3.39 8.78 7.78
CA GLY A 11 -3.98 7.74 8.58
C GLY A 11 -3.53 6.33 8.17
N MET A 12 -3.60 5.44 9.17
CA MET A 12 -3.19 4.04 9.03
C MET A 12 -4.11 3.25 8.08
N GLU A 13 -5.29 3.78 7.75
CA GLU A 13 -6.27 3.14 6.89
C GLU A 13 -5.77 2.85 5.47
N ARG A 14 -4.79 3.62 4.96
CA ARG A 14 -4.21 3.35 3.63
C ARG A 14 -3.30 2.14 3.61
N LEU A 15 -2.52 1.92 4.65
CA LEU A 15 -1.75 0.68 4.75
C LEU A 15 -2.62 -0.52 5.16
N MET A 16 -3.61 -0.27 6.02
CA MET A 16 -4.49 -1.31 6.57
C MET A 16 -5.62 -1.73 5.63
N GLY A 17 -5.99 -0.91 4.65
CA GLY A 17 -7.10 -1.20 3.73
C GLY A 17 -6.94 -2.53 3.00
N ASN A 18 -5.70 -2.95 2.74
CA ASN A 18 -5.38 -4.23 2.10
C ASN A 18 -4.71 -5.24 3.05
N TYR A 19 -4.68 -4.98 4.37
CA TYR A 19 -4.07 -5.89 5.34
C TYR A 19 -4.70 -7.30 5.34
N PRO A 20 -6.03 -7.47 5.25
CA PRO A 20 -6.62 -8.81 5.15
C PRO A 20 -6.10 -9.61 3.96
N LEU A 21 -5.87 -8.96 2.81
CA LEU A 21 -5.27 -9.61 1.65
C LEU A 21 -3.79 -9.95 1.90
N PHE A 22 -3.03 -9.04 2.49
CA PHE A 22 -1.61 -9.25 2.84
C PHE A 22 -1.41 -10.45 3.76
N ASP A 23 -2.16 -10.52 4.86
CA ASP A 23 -2.08 -11.66 5.79
C ASP A 23 -2.53 -12.97 5.11
N SER A 24 -3.65 -12.91 4.40
CA SER A 24 -4.21 -14.06 3.70
C SER A 24 -3.28 -14.63 2.62
N ILE A 25 -2.55 -13.79 1.88
CA ILE A 25 -1.68 -14.27 0.80
C ILE A 25 -0.41 -14.93 1.36
N ILE A 26 0.11 -14.43 2.48
CA ILE A 26 1.22 -15.06 3.20
C ILE A 26 0.80 -16.43 3.71
N GLN A 27 -0.38 -16.52 4.34
CA GLN A 27 -0.89 -17.79 4.85
C GLN A 27 -1.16 -18.79 3.73
N PHE A 28 -1.83 -18.34 2.66
CA PHE A 28 -2.09 -19.17 1.47
C PHE A 28 -0.79 -19.73 0.87
N ALA A 29 0.25 -18.92 0.76
CA ALA A 29 1.54 -19.36 0.23
C ALA A 29 2.26 -20.37 1.15
N LYS A 30 2.05 -20.32 2.47
CA LYS A 30 2.55 -21.33 3.41
C LYS A 30 1.80 -22.64 3.26
N ASP A 31 0.46 -22.59 3.29
CA ASP A 31 -0.41 -23.78 3.23
C ASP A 31 -0.22 -24.57 1.94
N ASN A 32 0.02 -23.87 0.83
CA ASN A 32 0.24 -24.48 -0.49
C ASN A 32 1.73 -24.73 -0.80
N LYS A 33 2.63 -24.57 0.18
CA LYS A 33 4.09 -24.75 0.03
C LYS A 33 4.74 -23.86 -1.06
N LEU A 34 4.05 -22.82 -1.51
CA LEU A 34 4.55 -21.85 -2.49
C LEU A 34 5.70 -21.00 -1.90
N SER A 35 5.68 -20.78 -0.58
CA SER A 35 6.75 -20.12 0.16
C SER A 35 8.10 -20.85 0.13
N GLN A 36 8.15 -22.11 -0.32
CA GLN A 36 9.40 -22.84 -0.56
C GLN A 36 10.06 -22.46 -1.89
N GLN A 37 9.28 -21.92 -2.84
CA GLN A 37 9.81 -21.44 -4.11
C GLN A 37 10.56 -20.11 -3.88
N PRO A 38 11.85 -20.01 -4.23
CA PRO A 38 12.65 -18.82 -3.91
C PRO A 38 12.06 -17.51 -4.46
N VAL A 39 11.46 -17.54 -5.66
CA VAL A 39 10.87 -16.36 -6.29
C VAL A 39 9.67 -15.84 -5.49
N ILE A 40 8.74 -16.72 -5.10
CA ILE A 40 7.57 -16.35 -4.29
C ILE A 40 8.00 -15.92 -2.89
N ARG A 41 8.93 -16.66 -2.27
CA ARG A 41 9.46 -16.30 -0.95
C ARG A 41 10.06 -14.90 -0.91
N ASN A 42 10.85 -14.54 -1.92
CA ASN A 42 11.46 -13.20 -2.01
C ASN A 42 10.40 -12.11 -2.19
N LYS A 43 9.35 -12.36 -2.98
CA LYS A 43 8.22 -11.42 -3.14
C LYS A 43 7.47 -11.22 -1.83
N LEU A 44 7.17 -12.29 -1.09
CA LEU A 44 6.52 -12.19 0.22
C LEU A 44 7.39 -11.48 1.25
N ALA A 45 8.70 -11.74 1.26
CA ALA A 45 9.65 -11.04 2.12
C ALA A 45 9.70 -9.54 1.78
N GLN A 46 9.71 -9.18 0.50
CA GLN A 46 9.65 -7.78 0.06
C GLN A 46 8.36 -7.10 0.53
N LEU A 47 7.21 -7.76 0.41
CA LEU A 47 5.95 -7.21 0.92
C LEU A 47 5.98 -6.99 2.43
N GLN A 48 6.55 -7.92 3.20
CA GLN A 48 6.70 -7.75 4.65
C GLN A 48 7.59 -6.55 4.98
N ILE A 49 8.73 -6.41 4.30
CA ILE A 49 9.64 -5.27 4.48
C ILE A 49 8.90 -3.96 4.17
N GLU A 50 8.20 -3.91 3.03
CA GLU A 50 7.48 -2.71 2.61
C GLU A 50 6.35 -2.36 3.58
N PHE A 51 5.62 -3.36 4.07
CA PHE A 51 4.59 -3.15 5.08
C PHE A 51 5.14 -2.51 6.35
N GLU A 52 6.26 -3.02 6.87
CA GLU A 52 6.92 -2.50 8.07
C GLU A 52 7.42 -1.05 7.86
N VAL A 53 8.03 -0.77 6.71
CA VAL A 53 8.48 0.59 6.35
C VAL A 53 7.28 1.54 6.25
N GLY A 54 6.21 1.14 5.56
CA GLY A 54 4.98 1.92 5.46
C GLY A 54 4.40 2.24 6.84
N ARG A 55 4.39 1.26 7.76
CA ARG A 55 3.90 1.45 9.13
C ARG A 55 4.73 2.49 9.88
N LEU A 56 6.05 2.46 9.74
CA LEU A 56 6.95 3.45 10.37
C LEU A 56 6.76 4.85 9.78
N LEU A 57 6.55 4.98 8.46
CA LEU A 57 6.25 6.26 7.84
C LEU A 57 4.94 6.87 8.37
N ILE A 58 3.91 6.05 8.55
CA ILE A 58 2.63 6.47 9.15
C ILE A 58 2.83 6.91 10.60
N TYR A 59 3.55 6.14 11.41
CA TYR A 59 3.84 6.53 12.79
C TYR A 59 4.65 7.82 12.90
N ARG A 60 5.58 8.07 11.97
CA ARG A 60 6.28 9.36 11.91
C ARG A 60 5.32 10.52 11.70
N VAL A 61 4.33 10.36 10.80
CA VAL A 61 3.32 11.40 10.56
C VAL A 61 2.47 11.62 11.81
N ALA A 62 2.00 10.55 12.46
CA ALA A 62 1.23 10.63 13.69
C ALA A 62 2.01 11.33 14.81
N PHE A 63 3.28 10.97 15.01
CA PHE A 63 4.15 11.59 16.01
C PHE A 63 4.32 13.11 15.79
N LEU A 64 4.51 13.54 14.53
CA LEU A 64 4.58 14.98 14.22
C LEU A 64 3.28 15.72 14.56
N MET A 65 2.13 15.08 14.33
CA MET A 65 0.83 15.65 14.68
C MET A 65 0.66 15.76 16.20
N GLU A 66 1.12 14.76 16.95
CA GLU A 66 1.13 14.79 18.43
C GLU A 66 2.01 15.92 18.98
N GLU A 67 3.13 16.24 18.32
CA GLU A 67 3.96 17.41 18.63
C GLU A 67 3.31 18.76 18.27
N GLY A 68 2.07 18.76 17.76
CA GLY A 68 1.35 19.96 17.32
C GLY A 68 1.83 20.52 15.98
N ARG A 69 2.65 19.76 15.23
CA ARG A 69 3.15 20.17 13.92
C ARG A 69 2.22 19.66 12.83
N ALA A 70 1.96 20.49 11.82
CA ALA A 70 1.20 20.07 10.65
C ALA A 70 2.12 19.27 9.71
N PRO A 71 1.89 17.96 9.51
CA PRO A 71 2.67 17.18 8.57
C PRO A 71 2.39 17.64 7.14
N ASN A 72 3.42 17.66 6.29
CA ASN A 72 3.31 18.17 4.93
C ASN A 72 3.88 17.16 3.93
N TRP A 73 5.19 17.22 3.69
CA TRP A 73 5.85 16.27 2.80
C TRP A 73 5.87 14.86 3.42
N GLU A 74 5.81 14.74 4.74
CA GLU A 74 5.74 13.46 5.46
C GLU A 74 4.44 12.70 5.13
N SER A 75 3.30 13.38 5.14
CA SER A 75 2.02 12.80 4.71
C SER A 75 2.04 12.43 3.24
N ALA A 76 2.67 13.27 2.39
CA ALA A 76 2.81 12.97 0.97
C ALA A 76 3.67 11.73 0.71
N MET A 77 4.80 11.59 1.44
CA MET A 77 5.69 10.44 1.39
C MET A 77 5.00 9.16 1.86
N SER A 78 4.38 9.21 3.04
CA SER A 78 3.67 8.07 3.62
C SER A 78 2.60 7.53 2.67
N LYS A 79 1.81 8.44 2.08
CA LYS A 79 0.80 8.07 1.11
C LYS A 79 1.39 7.49 -0.18
N ALA A 80 2.34 8.19 -0.81
CA ALA A 80 2.94 7.72 -2.06
C ALA A 80 3.57 6.33 -1.89
N TYR A 81 4.21 6.10 -0.75
CA TYR A 81 4.77 4.80 -0.41
C TYR A 81 3.70 3.72 -0.24
N SER A 82 2.67 4.00 0.56
CA SER A 82 1.57 3.06 0.82
C SER A 82 0.85 2.66 -0.47
N THR A 83 0.63 3.60 -1.38
CA THR A 83 0.00 3.32 -2.68
C THR A 83 0.85 2.42 -3.57
N GLU A 84 2.18 2.58 -3.59
CA GLU A 84 3.05 1.65 -4.32
C GLU A 84 3.09 0.27 -3.68
N PHE A 85 3.08 0.18 -2.34
CA PHE A 85 2.94 -1.08 -1.62
C PHE A 85 1.63 -1.80 -1.99
N GLU A 86 0.49 -1.11 -1.98
CA GLU A 86 -0.81 -1.72 -2.32
C GLU A 86 -0.84 -2.26 -3.75
N LYS A 87 -0.26 -1.52 -4.71
CA LYS A 87 -0.10 -1.97 -6.09
C LYS A 87 0.76 -3.24 -6.17
N ARG A 88 1.88 -3.27 -5.44
CA ARG A 88 2.77 -4.45 -5.41
C ARG A 88 2.07 -5.64 -4.76
N LEU A 89 1.41 -5.44 -3.62
CA LEU A 89 0.64 -6.46 -2.92
C LEU A 89 -0.40 -7.09 -3.84
N ALA A 90 -1.19 -6.27 -4.52
CA ALA A 90 -2.20 -6.78 -5.45
C ALA A 90 -1.57 -7.56 -6.60
N GLY A 91 -0.47 -7.09 -7.18
CA GLY A 91 0.27 -7.81 -8.24
C GLY A 91 0.82 -9.16 -7.78
N VAL A 92 1.45 -9.20 -6.60
CA VAL A 92 1.97 -10.45 -6.01
C VAL A 92 0.83 -11.40 -5.66
N ALA A 93 -0.31 -10.90 -5.18
CA ALA A 93 -1.47 -11.74 -4.90
C ALA A 93 -2.03 -12.39 -6.17
N MET A 94 -2.11 -11.65 -7.28
CA MET A 94 -2.51 -12.21 -8.57
C MET A 94 -1.56 -13.31 -9.04
N GLU A 95 -0.26 -13.14 -8.86
CA GLU A 95 0.75 -14.13 -9.23
C GLU A 95 0.70 -15.39 -8.35
N VAL A 96 0.64 -15.22 -7.03
CA VAL A 96 0.60 -16.33 -6.06
C VAL A 96 -0.66 -17.19 -6.25
N LEU A 97 -1.80 -16.57 -6.58
CA LEU A 97 -3.05 -17.28 -6.85
C LEU A 97 -3.15 -17.82 -8.28
N GLY A 98 -2.24 -17.40 -9.17
CA GLY A 98 -2.20 -17.82 -10.56
C GLY A 98 -3.53 -17.58 -11.29
N PRO A 99 -4.01 -18.55 -12.10
CA PRO A 99 -5.27 -18.40 -12.85
C PRO A 99 -6.50 -18.11 -11.98
N TYR A 100 -6.47 -18.44 -10.68
CA TYR A 100 -7.58 -18.22 -9.76
C TYR A 100 -7.63 -16.80 -9.19
N GLY A 101 -6.55 -16.00 -9.32
CA GLY A 101 -6.49 -14.64 -8.78
C GLY A 101 -7.49 -13.68 -9.42
N GLN A 102 -7.91 -13.97 -10.65
CA GLN A 102 -8.87 -13.21 -11.46
C GLN A 102 -10.34 -13.61 -11.21
N LEU A 103 -10.61 -14.53 -10.29
CA LEU A 103 -11.98 -14.96 -9.99
C LEU A 103 -12.70 -13.96 -9.08
N THR A 104 -13.97 -13.71 -9.38
CA THR A 104 -14.89 -12.94 -8.55
C THR A 104 -15.42 -13.78 -7.39
N SER A 105 -15.95 -13.12 -6.36
CA SER A 105 -16.55 -13.77 -5.19
C SER A 105 -17.75 -14.68 -5.52
N SER A 106 -18.33 -14.56 -6.70
CA SER A 106 -19.40 -15.43 -7.22
C SER A 106 -18.91 -16.81 -7.70
N SER A 107 -17.61 -17.00 -7.94
CA SER A 107 -17.08 -18.29 -8.37
C SER A 107 -16.93 -19.26 -7.18
N LYS A 108 -17.33 -20.53 -7.37
CA LYS A 108 -17.14 -21.58 -6.36
C LYS A 108 -15.67 -21.91 -6.08
N LEU A 109 -14.78 -21.57 -7.02
CA LEU A 109 -13.34 -21.83 -6.94
C LEU A 109 -12.55 -20.61 -6.45
N VAL A 110 -13.23 -19.54 -6.02
CA VAL A 110 -12.57 -18.29 -5.67
C VAL A 110 -11.70 -18.44 -4.41
N PRO A 111 -10.38 -18.22 -4.49
CA PRO A 111 -9.55 -18.15 -3.31
C PRO A 111 -9.75 -16.79 -2.63
N LEU A 112 -9.56 -16.75 -1.31
CA LEU A 112 -9.50 -15.51 -0.53
C LEU A 112 -10.69 -14.56 -0.79
N ARG A 113 -11.89 -15.12 -1.04
CA ARG A 113 -13.15 -14.39 -1.29
C ARG A 113 -13.08 -13.36 -2.43
N GLY A 114 -12.13 -13.50 -3.36
CA GLY A 114 -11.95 -12.59 -4.50
C GLY A 114 -11.22 -11.28 -4.15
N MET A 115 -10.59 -11.21 -2.96
CA MET A 115 -9.88 -10.01 -2.52
C MET A 115 -8.75 -9.61 -3.48
N ALA A 116 -8.01 -10.58 -4.04
CA ALA A 116 -6.92 -10.28 -4.97
C ALA A 116 -7.39 -9.53 -6.23
N LEU A 117 -8.44 -10.02 -6.90
CA LEU A 117 -9.03 -9.35 -8.06
C LEU A 117 -9.51 -7.94 -7.68
N HIS A 118 -10.25 -7.83 -6.58
CA HIS A 118 -10.78 -6.55 -6.12
C HIS A 118 -9.66 -5.54 -5.87
N SER A 119 -8.64 -5.91 -5.09
CA SER A 119 -7.49 -5.05 -4.80
C SER A 119 -6.69 -4.73 -6.05
N TYR A 120 -6.55 -5.66 -7.00
CA TYR A 120 -5.83 -5.41 -8.26
C TYR A 120 -6.52 -4.36 -9.12
N LEU A 121 -7.85 -4.46 -9.29
CA LEU A 121 -8.62 -3.46 -10.02
C LEU A 121 -8.63 -2.10 -9.28
N ALA A 122 -8.83 -2.12 -7.96
CA ALA A 122 -8.84 -0.90 -7.15
C ALA A 122 -7.47 -0.20 -7.10
N SER A 123 -6.37 -0.95 -7.18
CA SER A 123 -5.00 -0.41 -7.11
C SER A 123 -4.69 0.66 -8.16
N LYS A 124 -5.38 0.64 -9.30
CA LYS A 124 -5.24 1.65 -10.35
C LYS A 124 -5.84 3.01 -9.95
N GLY A 125 -6.88 2.99 -9.11
CA GLY A 125 -7.50 4.19 -8.57
C GLY A 125 -6.71 4.81 -7.42
N TYR A 126 -6.02 3.99 -6.61
CA TYR A 126 -5.29 4.48 -5.43
C TYR A 126 -4.21 5.52 -5.77
N SER A 127 -3.52 5.38 -6.91
CA SER A 127 -2.52 6.35 -7.38
C SER A 127 -3.09 7.68 -7.87
N LEU A 128 -4.42 7.81 -7.96
CA LEU A 128 -5.10 9.02 -8.39
C LEU A 128 -5.87 9.67 -7.23
N GLN A 129 -6.52 8.86 -6.39
CA GLN A 129 -7.35 9.34 -5.30
C GLN A 129 -6.55 10.13 -4.27
N ALA A 130 -7.10 11.24 -3.75
CA ALA A 130 -6.49 12.07 -2.72
C ALA A 130 -5.09 12.63 -3.09
N GLY A 131 -4.85 12.88 -4.38
CA GLY A 131 -3.62 13.47 -4.96
C GLY A 131 -2.79 12.46 -5.73
N THR A 132 -2.46 12.72 -6.99
CA THR A 132 -1.75 11.70 -7.77
C THR A 132 -0.33 11.45 -7.25
N THR A 133 0.26 10.28 -7.52
CA THR A 133 1.64 9.98 -7.14
C THR A 133 2.63 11.05 -7.63
N GLU A 134 2.41 11.61 -8.82
CA GLU A 134 3.22 12.68 -9.41
C GLU A 134 3.13 13.97 -8.59
N ILE A 135 1.91 14.36 -8.18
CA ILE A 135 1.71 15.55 -7.34
C ILE A 135 2.35 15.36 -5.96
N LEU A 136 2.24 14.17 -5.35
CA LEU A 136 2.88 13.88 -4.07
C LEU A 136 4.41 13.94 -4.17
N LYS A 137 4.98 13.44 -5.27
CA LYS A 137 6.43 13.55 -5.54
C LYS A 137 6.86 15.00 -5.75
N ASN A 138 6.04 15.85 -6.36
CA ASN A 138 6.32 17.29 -6.46
C ASN A 138 6.32 17.96 -5.07
N ILE A 139 5.39 17.59 -4.19
CA ILE A 139 5.37 18.08 -2.80
C ILE A 139 6.67 17.69 -2.09
N LEU A 140 7.13 16.45 -2.24
CA LEU A 140 8.41 15.99 -1.70
C LEU A 140 9.59 16.77 -2.25
N ALA A 141 9.65 16.96 -3.55
CA ALA A 141 10.71 17.71 -4.22
C ALA A 141 10.80 19.15 -3.71
N VAL A 142 9.70 19.90 -3.74
CA VAL A 142 9.70 21.33 -3.41
C VAL A 142 9.76 21.56 -1.90
N ARG A 143 8.94 20.84 -1.12
CA ARG A 143 8.77 21.11 0.32
C ARG A 143 9.64 20.24 1.22
N GLY A 144 9.98 19.03 0.79
CA GLY A 144 10.86 18.13 1.53
C GLY A 144 12.33 18.37 1.21
N LEU A 145 12.66 18.54 -0.07
CA LEU A 145 14.05 18.69 -0.55
C LEU A 145 14.45 20.13 -0.89
N GLY A 146 13.50 21.08 -0.87
CA GLY A 146 13.79 22.49 -1.17
C GLY A 146 14.13 22.78 -2.64
N LEU A 147 13.73 21.90 -3.57
CA LEU A 147 13.96 22.12 -4.99
C LEU A 147 13.11 23.30 -5.51
N PRO A 148 13.61 24.08 -6.48
CA PRO A 148 12.86 25.19 -7.05
C PRO A 148 11.58 24.71 -7.72
N SER A 149 10.49 25.44 -7.50
CA SER A 149 9.27 25.34 -8.31
C SER A 149 9.44 26.17 -9.58
N SER A 150 9.03 25.63 -10.73
CA SER A 150 8.93 26.37 -11.99
C SER A 150 7.91 27.51 -11.92
#